data_AF-A0A6J5JSY5-F1
#
_entry.id   AF-A0A6J5JSY5-F1
#
_cell.length_a   1.000
_cell.length_b   1.000
_cell.length_c   1.000
_cell.angle_alpha   90.00
_cell.angle_beta   90.00
_cell.angle_gamma   90.00
#
_symmetry.space_group_name_H-M   'P 1'
#
loop_
_entity.id
_entity.type
_entity.pdbx_description
1 polymer ?
#
loop_
_entity_poly.entity_id
_entity_poly.type
_entity_poly.pdbx_seq_one_letter_code
_entity_poly.pdbx_strand_id
1 'polypeptide(L)'
;MMDERLMKKCIGMPVPEWDLAHRLSIKQPSGPDIQDFGSIFSINSVFMDVIEPSFLEKQWFITGVAIAFVAMGIGPYIYYVTHRDGSSGDFVMNGIAIFAVLLFGSIVWQLGRGLFFGLRYRPIRFHRESQKLYAIRARRFSAKQGEGDVVWEAPWTEDSIFCLHREDSPFGTVFHIRHYTVDEQGNVTQVFSIGREWSGKIQVKMALAEWNYWRKYMNSGPNGLPKPMLFHTQDESPREAFLFSLYSFGMRAPVFIRLLMMPMILIFTAMRMLANATCRDPIWPKSIEEISVVASNDPYAEPRAGTPVGWGDTVLAQQRGEYPNDPKAQVENWTSRADGMAYAETWLDDPAAEI
;
A
#
# COMPACT_ATOMS: atom_id res chain seq x y z
N MET A 1 -2.17 -8.71 -4.89
CA MET A 1 -2.09 -8.56 -3.40
C MET A 1 -0.67 -8.89 -2.88
N MET A 2 0.15 -7.88 -2.58
CA MET A 2 1.60 -8.00 -2.82
C MET A 2 2.51 -7.65 -1.64
N ASP A 3 3.10 -8.66 -1.00
CA ASP A 3 4.47 -8.57 -0.49
C ASP A 3 5.41 -8.40 -1.70
N GLU A 4 6.37 -7.49 -1.66
CA GLU A 4 7.38 -7.26 -2.72
C GLU A 4 8.05 -8.56 -3.20
N ARG A 5 8.04 -9.60 -2.37
CA ARG A 5 8.50 -10.95 -2.71
C ARG A 5 7.72 -11.62 -3.85
N LEU A 6 6.46 -11.26 -4.06
CA LEU A 6 5.67 -11.72 -5.21
C LEU A 6 6.03 -10.95 -6.49
N MET A 7 6.48 -9.70 -6.37
CA MET A 7 7.00 -8.89 -7.49
C MET A 7 8.37 -9.34 -8.00
N LYS A 8 9.09 -10.19 -7.25
CA LYS A 8 10.37 -10.78 -7.71
C LYS A 8 10.26 -11.52 -9.03
N LYS A 9 9.07 -11.99 -9.42
CA LYS A 9 8.84 -12.65 -10.71
C LYS A 9 9.08 -11.73 -11.91
N CYS A 10 8.95 -10.41 -11.72
CA CYS A 10 9.22 -9.43 -12.77
C CYS A 10 10.71 -9.12 -12.92
N ILE A 11 11.53 -9.38 -11.89
CA ILE A 11 12.95 -9.00 -11.90
C ILE A 11 13.70 -9.84 -12.95
N GLY A 12 14.48 -9.16 -13.79
CA GLY A 12 15.23 -9.77 -14.89
C GLY A 12 14.40 -10.07 -16.15
N MET A 13 13.11 -9.71 -16.14
CA MET A 13 12.22 -9.79 -17.30
C MET A 13 11.93 -8.37 -17.83
N PRO A 14 11.55 -8.22 -19.11
CA PRO A 14 11.07 -6.94 -19.62
C PRO A 14 9.78 -6.50 -18.89
N VAL A 15 9.51 -5.19 -18.87
CA VAL A 15 8.25 -4.66 -18.35
C VAL A 15 7.08 -5.28 -19.13
N PRO A 16 6.00 -5.74 -18.45
CA PRO A 16 4.85 -6.30 -19.14
C PRO A 16 4.29 -5.33 -20.20
N GLU A 17 3.95 -5.86 -21.38
CA GLU A 17 3.45 -5.05 -22.49
C GLU A 17 2.18 -4.25 -22.12
N TRP A 18 1.28 -4.88 -21.34
CA TRP A 18 0.07 -4.19 -20.86
C TRP A 18 0.42 -3.01 -19.95
N ASP A 19 1.39 -3.16 -19.06
CA ASP A 19 1.85 -2.09 -18.16
C ASP A 19 2.54 -0.96 -18.96
N LEU A 20 3.28 -1.29 -20.02
CA LEU A 20 3.88 -0.28 -20.91
C LEU A 20 2.83 0.47 -21.74
N ALA A 21 1.75 -0.19 -22.15
CA ALA A 21 0.64 0.46 -22.82
C ALA A 21 -0.11 1.41 -21.88
N HIS A 22 -0.28 1.03 -20.61
CA HIS A 22 -1.02 1.79 -19.59
C HIS A 22 -0.11 2.71 -18.75
N ARG A 23 0.86 3.36 -19.41
CA ARG A 23 1.74 4.33 -18.76
C ARG A 23 0.95 5.56 -18.31
N LEU A 24 1.25 5.98 -17.09
CA LEU A 24 0.69 7.16 -16.47
C LEU A 24 1.64 8.33 -16.70
N SER A 25 1.19 9.31 -17.48
CA SER A 25 2.02 10.44 -17.85
C SER A 25 2.26 11.36 -16.65
N ILE A 26 3.51 11.79 -16.46
CA ILE A 26 3.83 12.89 -15.54
C ILE A 26 3.54 14.25 -16.19
N LYS A 27 3.49 14.33 -17.53
CA LYS A 27 3.30 15.59 -18.27
C LYS A 27 1.85 15.95 -18.51
N GLN A 28 0.99 14.97 -18.73
CA GLN A 28 -0.42 15.20 -19.03
C GLN A 28 -1.30 14.55 -17.97
N PRO A 29 -2.43 15.16 -17.59
CA PRO A 29 -3.41 14.53 -16.73
C PRO A 29 -3.94 13.24 -17.36
N SER A 30 -4.15 12.21 -16.55
CA SER A 30 -4.65 10.90 -16.98
C SER A 30 -6.16 10.74 -16.79
N GLY A 31 -6.90 11.84 -16.60
CA GLY A 31 -8.34 11.86 -16.36
C GLY A 31 -8.83 13.25 -15.96
N PRO A 32 -10.16 13.47 -15.88
CA PRO A 32 -10.75 14.78 -15.58
C PRO A 32 -10.65 15.21 -14.12
N ASP A 33 -10.62 14.23 -13.21
CA ASP A 33 -10.71 14.46 -11.77
C ASP A 33 -9.31 14.53 -11.12
N ILE A 34 -9.19 15.32 -10.06
CA ILE A 34 -8.03 15.40 -9.17
C ILE A 34 -8.55 15.13 -7.76
N GLN A 35 -8.14 14.03 -7.15
CA GLN A 35 -8.66 13.63 -5.84
C GLN A 35 -7.71 12.64 -5.17
N ASP A 36 -7.52 12.78 -3.86
CA ASP A 36 -6.89 11.76 -3.01
C ASP A 36 -7.98 10.86 -2.38
N PHE A 37 -7.68 9.57 -2.28
CA PHE A 37 -8.53 8.54 -1.71
C PHE A 37 -7.88 7.88 -0.49
N GLY A 38 -7.25 8.71 0.37
CA GLY A 38 -6.63 8.28 1.61
C GLY A 38 -5.32 7.56 1.36
N SER A 39 -4.43 8.16 0.58
CA SER A 39 -3.08 7.65 0.35
C SER A 39 -2.02 8.44 1.12
N ILE A 40 -2.37 9.51 1.83
CA ILE A 40 -1.42 10.48 2.39
C ILE A 40 -1.15 10.27 3.89
N PHE A 41 0.12 10.32 4.29
CA PHE A 41 0.54 10.52 5.68
C PHE A 41 0.73 12.01 6.00
N SER A 42 1.41 12.74 5.12
CA SER A 42 1.66 14.18 5.25
C SER A 42 1.91 14.83 3.90
N ILE A 43 1.64 16.12 3.80
CA ILE A 43 1.89 16.94 2.60
C ILE A 43 2.43 18.31 3.01
N ASN A 44 3.38 18.86 2.26
CA ASN A 44 3.94 20.20 2.45
C ASN A 44 4.48 20.76 1.12
N SER A 45 5.18 21.89 1.10
CA SER A 45 5.71 22.48 -0.14
C SER A 45 6.89 21.73 -0.77
N VAL A 46 7.61 20.93 0.03
CA VAL A 46 8.85 20.23 -0.34
C VAL A 46 8.58 18.77 -0.72
N PHE A 47 7.84 18.05 0.11
CA PHE A 47 7.51 16.65 -0.12
C PHE A 47 6.11 16.25 0.36
N MET A 48 5.65 15.11 -0.15
CA MET A 48 4.43 14.43 0.25
C MET A 48 4.74 12.97 0.57
N ASP A 49 4.36 12.51 1.75
CA ASP A 49 4.56 11.11 2.15
C ASP A 49 3.27 10.34 1.89
N VAL A 50 3.39 9.32 1.05
CA VAL A 50 2.29 8.48 0.55
C VAL A 50 2.46 7.05 1.06
N ILE A 51 1.35 6.35 1.25
CA ILE A 51 1.33 4.93 1.63
C ILE A 51 1.75 4.03 0.46
N GLU A 52 2.01 2.77 0.78
CA GLU A 52 1.97 1.68 -0.19
C GLU A 52 0.79 0.73 0.12
N PRO A 53 0.36 -0.12 -0.84
CA PRO A 53 -0.86 -0.92 -0.67
C PRO A 53 -0.83 -1.83 0.56
N SER A 54 0.35 -2.36 0.90
CA SER A 54 0.55 -3.27 2.04
C SER A 54 0.10 -2.67 3.38
N PHE A 55 0.12 -1.33 3.50
CA PHE A 55 -0.30 -0.64 4.72
C PHE A 55 -1.78 -0.88 5.05
N LEU A 56 -2.64 -0.89 4.03
CA LEU A 56 -4.09 -1.08 4.19
C LEU A 56 -4.47 -2.56 4.36
N GLU A 57 -3.67 -3.48 3.81
CA GLU A 57 -3.97 -4.91 3.75
C GLU A 57 -3.21 -5.73 4.81
N LYS A 58 -2.31 -5.09 5.56
CA LYS A 58 -1.37 -5.72 6.51
C LYS A 58 -2.01 -6.81 7.38
N GLN A 59 -3.21 -6.57 7.89
CA GLN A 59 -3.94 -7.49 8.78
C GLN A 59 -4.25 -8.85 8.16
N TRP A 60 -4.50 -8.91 6.85
CA TRP A 60 -4.74 -10.18 6.14
C TRP A 60 -3.49 -11.06 6.17
N PHE A 61 -2.34 -10.46 5.85
CA PHE A 61 -1.07 -11.18 5.81
C PHE A 61 -0.60 -11.60 7.20
N ILE A 62 -0.69 -10.70 8.18
CA ILE A 62 -0.33 -11.01 9.58
C ILE A 62 -1.18 -12.18 10.09
N THR A 63 -2.50 -12.15 9.84
CA THR A 63 -3.40 -13.21 10.29
C THR A 63 -3.14 -14.53 9.56
N GLY A 64 -2.84 -14.48 8.26
CA GLY A 64 -2.42 -15.67 7.51
C GLY A 64 -1.17 -16.33 8.09
N VAL A 65 -0.16 -15.53 8.49
CA VAL A 65 1.04 -16.05 9.18
C VAL A 65 0.71 -16.60 10.56
N ALA A 66 -0.18 -15.96 11.31
CA ALA A 66 -0.62 -16.47 12.62
C ALA A 66 -1.35 -17.82 12.49
N ILE A 67 -2.21 -17.97 11.48
CA ILE A 67 -2.88 -19.24 11.16
C ILE A 67 -1.85 -20.30 10.77
N ALA A 68 -0.87 -19.96 9.92
CA ALA A 68 0.21 -20.87 9.57
C ALA A 68 1.00 -21.31 10.81
N PHE A 69 1.31 -20.39 11.73
CA PHE A 69 1.98 -20.71 12.99
C PHE A 69 1.18 -21.70 13.84
N VAL A 70 -0.13 -21.52 13.99
CA VAL A 70 -0.99 -22.48 14.67
C VAL A 70 -1.04 -23.82 13.93
N ALA A 71 -1.12 -23.80 12.59
CA ALA A 71 -1.15 -24.98 11.75
C ALA A 71 0.15 -25.80 11.79
N MET A 72 1.29 -25.22 12.17
CA MET A 72 2.51 -25.99 12.48
C MET A 72 2.26 -27.04 13.57
N GLY A 73 1.33 -26.78 14.50
CA GLY A 73 0.92 -27.71 15.56
C GLY A 73 0.23 -28.98 15.05
N ILE A 74 -0.24 -29.01 13.79
CA ILE A 74 -0.84 -30.19 13.16
C ILE A 74 0.18 -31.34 13.12
N GLY A 75 1.45 -31.05 12.84
CA GLY A 75 2.49 -32.08 12.79
C GLY A 75 2.70 -32.80 14.12
N PRO A 76 3.01 -32.09 15.21
CA PRO A 76 3.08 -32.66 16.56
C PRO A 76 1.81 -33.38 16.98
N TYR A 77 0.63 -32.85 16.62
CA TYR A 77 -0.65 -33.53 16.89
C TYR A 77 -0.77 -34.87 16.17
N ILE A 78 -0.48 -34.93 14.87
CA ILE A 78 -0.47 -36.18 14.08
C ILE A 78 0.51 -37.17 14.69
N TYR A 79 1.72 -36.71 15.03
CA TYR A 79 2.75 -37.54 15.65
C TYR A 79 2.27 -38.12 16.98
N TYR A 80 1.72 -37.29 17.85
CA TYR A 80 1.17 -37.70 19.15
C TYR A 80 0.09 -38.77 19.00
N VAL A 81 -0.92 -38.53 18.16
CA VAL A 81 -2.05 -39.46 17.97
C VAL A 81 -1.58 -40.82 17.43
N THR A 82 -0.57 -40.82 16.55
CA THR A 82 -0.08 -42.06 15.91
C THR A 82 0.88 -42.88 16.80
N HIS A 83 1.44 -42.27 17.85
CA HIS A 83 2.39 -42.92 18.77
C HIS A 83 1.84 -43.12 20.20
N ARG A 84 0.62 -42.64 20.49
CA ARG A 84 0.02 -42.68 21.85
C ARG A 84 -0.08 -44.08 22.46
N ASP A 85 -0.29 -45.11 21.64
CA ASP A 85 -0.54 -46.50 22.09
C ASP A 85 0.73 -47.37 22.02
N GLY A 86 1.92 -46.76 21.91
CA GLY A 86 3.20 -47.49 21.73
C GLY A 86 3.40 -48.05 20.32
N SER A 87 2.44 -47.81 19.41
CA SER A 87 2.58 -48.02 17.97
C SER A 87 3.71 -47.14 17.44
N SER A 88 4.65 -47.70 16.68
CA SER A 88 5.48 -46.90 15.78
C SER A 88 4.53 -46.34 14.71
N GLY A 89 4.23 -45.04 14.74
CA GLY A 89 3.45 -44.43 13.67
C GLY A 89 4.08 -44.80 12.33
N ASP A 90 3.25 -45.23 11.38
CA ASP A 90 3.74 -45.68 10.08
C ASP A 90 4.59 -44.57 9.44
N PHE A 91 5.60 -44.96 8.65
CA PHE A 91 6.53 -44.07 7.97
C PHE A 91 5.80 -42.94 7.23
N VAL A 92 4.66 -43.25 6.61
CA VAL A 92 3.80 -42.28 5.93
C VAL A 92 3.27 -41.20 6.88
N MET A 93 2.77 -41.59 8.06
CA MET A 93 2.22 -40.64 9.03
C MET A 93 3.29 -39.74 9.64
N ASN A 94 4.48 -40.29 9.89
CA ASN A 94 5.66 -39.51 10.29
C ASN A 94 6.07 -38.52 9.20
N GLY A 95 6.06 -38.95 7.94
CA GLY A 95 6.30 -38.10 6.79
C GLY A 95 5.30 -36.93 6.70
N ILE A 96 4.01 -37.19 6.88
CA ILE A 96 2.96 -36.16 6.89
C ILE A 96 3.15 -35.18 8.06
N ALA A 97 3.47 -35.68 9.26
CA ALA A 97 3.70 -34.85 10.43
C ALA A 97 4.88 -33.88 10.20
N ILE A 98 6.01 -34.39 9.69
CA ILE A 98 7.18 -33.58 9.37
C ILE A 98 6.85 -32.59 8.24
N PHE A 99 6.18 -33.04 7.18
CA PHE A 99 5.80 -32.19 6.07
C PHE A 99 4.93 -31.01 6.50
N ALA A 100 3.94 -31.24 7.39
CA ALA A 100 3.11 -30.16 7.92
C ALA A 100 3.94 -29.09 8.65
N VAL A 101 4.89 -29.51 9.51
CA VAL A 101 5.78 -28.57 10.22
C VAL A 101 6.67 -27.81 9.24
N LEU A 102 7.25 -28.50 8.25
CA LEU A 102 8.12 -27.87 7.26
C LEU A 102 7.36 -26.89 6.37
N LEU A 103 6.18 -27.27 5.89
CA LEU A 103 5.34 -26.43 5.05
C LEU A 103 4.94 -25.14 5.79
N PHE A 104 4.27 -25.26 6.92
CA PHE A 104 3.80 -24.08 7.66
C PHE A 104 4.95 -23.30 8.30
N GLY A 105 5.97 -24.00 8.79
CA GLY A 105 7.18 -23.38 9.33
C GLY A 105 7.94 -22.57 8.29
N SER A 106 7.98 -23.02 7.04
CA SER A 106 8.58 -22.25 5.95
C SER A 106 7.81 -20.95 5.67
N ILE A 107 6.48 -20.98 5.70
CA ILE A 107 5.62 -19.79 5.52
C ILE A 107 5.87 -18.78 6.65
N VAL A 108 5.86 -19.25 7.90
CA VAL A 108 6.12 -18.42 9.08
C VAL A 108 7.52 -17.82 9.04
N TRP A 109 8.53 -18.62 8.73
CA TRP A 109 9.91 -18.16 8.65
C TRP A 109 10.10 -17.12 7.55
N GLN A 110 9.54 -17.37 6.37
CA GLN A 110 9.64 -16.44 5.25
C GLN A 110 8.90 -15.15 5.61
N LEU A 111 7.59 -15.18 5.83
CA LEU A 111 6.77 -13.96 5.90
C LEU A 111 6.79 -13.30 7.29
N GLY A 112 6.82 -14.08 8.37
CA GLY A 112 6.66 -13.60 9.73
C GLY A 112 7.73 -12.61 10.17
N ARG A 113 8.99 -12.80 9.75
CA ARG A 113 10.08 -11.87 10.08
C ARG A 113 9.80 -10.45 9.57
N GLY A 114 9.27 -10.31 8.36
CA GLY A 114 8.96 -9.01 7.77
C GLY A 114 7.71 -8.35 8.36
N LEU A 115 6.71 -9.16 8.71
CA LEU A 115 5.41 -8.69 9.18
C LEU A 115 5.38 -8.35 10.67
N PHE A 116 6.12 -9.10 11.51
CA PHE A 116 6.16 -8.89 12.96
C PHE A 116 7.43 -8.18 13.44
N PHE A 117 8.54 -8.21 12.70
CA PHE A 117 9.79 -7.55 13.14
C PHE A 117 10.35 -6.56 12.13
N GLY A 118 9.55 -6.20 11.12
CA GLY A 118 9.90 -5.23 10.10
C GLY A 118 9.52 -3.81 10.49
N LEU A 119 8.92 -3.12 9.52
CA LEU A 119 8.47 -1.73 9.65
C LEU A 119 6.98 -1.67 9.93
N ARG A 120 6.53 -0.68 10.72
CA ARG A 120 5.10 -0.45 10.98
C ARG A 120 4.36 -0.06 9.71
N TYR A 121 4.96 0.83 8.94
CA TYR A 121 4.52 1.28 7.62
C TYR A 121 5.75 1.56 6.73
N ARG A 122 5.52 1.69 5.43
CA ARG A 122 6.57 1.91 4.41
C ARG A 122 6.23 3.12 3.55
N PRO A 123 6.66 4.33 3.96
CA PRO A 123 6.29 5.54 3.26
C PRO A 123 7.03 5.67 1.93
N ILE A 124 6.34 6.27 0.97
CA ILE A 124 6.88 6.71 -0.32
C ILE A 124 6.83 8.23 -0.32
N ARG A 125 8.01 8.85 -0.25
CA ARG A 125 8.17 10.29 -0.27
C ARG A 125 8.27 10.78 -1.70
N PHE A 126 7.25 11.51 -2.14
CA PHE A 126 7.25 12.31 -3.36
C PHE A 126 7.98 13.62 -3.07
N HIS A 127 9.25 13.70 -3.45
CA HIS A 127 10.09 14.86 -3.17
C HIS A 127 10.11 15.79 -4.38
N ARG A 128 9.38 16.90 -4.26
CA ARG A 128 9.14 17.83 -5.37
C ARG A 128 10.42 18.54 -5.80
N GLU A 129 11.21 19.07 -4.87
CA GLU A 129 12.37 19.89 -5.25
C GLU A 129 13.47 19.08 -5.94
N SER A 130 13.63 17.81 -5.54
CA SER A 130 14.60 16.91 -6.17
C SER A 130 14.02 16.16 -7.37
N GLN A 131 12.71 16.29 -7.64
CA GLN A 131 11.98 15.56 -8.67
C GLN A 131 12.28 14.05 -8.60
N LYS A 132 12.11 13.47 -7.41
CA LYS A 132 12.33 12.04 -7.14
C LYS A 132 11.30 11.49 -6.16
N LEU A 133 11.03 10.20 -6.28
CA LEU A 133 10.37 9.41 -5.26
C LEU A 133 11.43 8.63 -4.48
N TYR A 134 11.35 8.73 -3.16
CA TYR A 134 12.12 7.91 -2.24
C TYR A 134 11.17 6.95 -1.56
N ALA A 135 11.42 5.65 -1.64
CA ALA A 135 10.55 4.67 -1.02
C ALA A 135 11.31 3.80 -0.03
N ILE A 136 10.87 3.79 1.24
CA ILE A 136 11.42 2.86 2.23
C ILE A 136 10.84 1.47 1.99
N ARG A 137 11.70 0.46 1.85
CA ARG A 137 11.31 -0.90 1.42
C ARG A 137 11.52 -1.95 2.48
N ALA A 138 12.64 -1.87 3.19
CA ALA A 138 12.97 -2.87 4.20
C ALA A 138 13.68 -2.25 5.39
N ARG A 139 13.38 -2.80 6.57
CA ARG A 139 14.10 -2.49 7.79
C ARG A 139 15.56 -2.91 7.66
N ARG A 140 16.48 -2.01 7.97
CA ARG A 140 17.89 -2.37 8.20
C ARG A 140 18.07 -2.76 9.67
N PHE A 141 18.32 -4.04 9.93
CA PHE A 141 18.45 -4.54 11.31
C PHE A 141 19.73 -4.05 12.01
N SER A 142 20.79 -3.79 11.25
CA SER A 142 22.09 -3.31 11.76
C SER A 142 22.53 -2.08 10.95
N ALA A 143 21.82 -0.96 11.12
CA ALA A 143 22.14 0.29 10.46
C ALA A 143 23.28 1.02 11.18
N LYS A 144 24.25 1.56 10.43
CA LYS A 144 25.18 2.56 10.99
C LYS A 144 24.44 3.88 11.19
N GLN A 145 24.99 4.74 12.05
CA GLN A 145 24.43 6.07 12.27
C GLN A 145 24.30 6.83 10.94
N GLY A 146 23.08 7.28 10.62
CA GLY A 146 22.78 8.03 9.40
C GLY A 146 22.46 7.20 8.15
N GLU A 147 22.63 5.88 8.15
CA GLU A 147 22.29 5.03 6.99
C GLU A 147 20.77 4.86 6.80
N GLY A 148 19.99 4.91 7.89
CA GLY A 148 18.55 4.67 7.85
C GLY A 148 18.15 3.28 7.33
N ASP A 149 16.89 3.14 6.92
CA ASP A 149 16.36 1.93 6.30
C ASP A 149 16.71 1.83 4.81
N VAL A 150 16.42 0.67 4.20
CA VAL A 150 16.66 0.46 2.77
C VAL A 150 15.67 1.30 1.96
N VAL A 151 16.20 2.24 1.19
CA VAL A 151 15.42 3.12 0.31
C VAL A 151 15.69 2.80 -1.15
N TRP A 152 14.64 2.81 -1.97
CA TRP A 152 14.74 2.87 -3.42
C TRP A 152 14.44 4.27 -3.92
N GLU A 153 15.16 4.69 -4.95
CA GLU A 153 14.96 5.97 -5.61
C GLU A 153 14.35 5.74 -6.99
N ALA A 154 13.33 6.53 -7.31
CA ALA A 154 12.74 6.60 -8.63
C ALA A 154 12.75 8.05 -9.10
N PRO A 155 13.47 8.38 -10.20
CA PRO A 155 13.37 9.70 -10.79
C PRO A 155 11.93 10.09 -11.12
N TRP A 156 11.62 11.38 -11.11
CA TRP A 156 10.39 11.94 -11.65
C TRP A 156 10.71 12.61 -12.99
N THR A 157 11.05 11.78 -13.97
CA THR A 157 11.42 12.20 -15.33
C THR A 157 10.54 11.49 -16.36
N GLU A 158 10.58 11.94 -17.62
CA GLU A 158 9.79 11.34 -18.71
C GLU A 158 10.17 9.88 -18.97
N ASP A 159 11.43 9.53 -18.72
CA ASP A 159 11.92 8.16 -18.88
C ASP A 159 11.41 7.23 -17.78
N SER A 160 10.86 7.79 -16.69
CA SER A 160 10.39 7.02 -15.54
C SER A 160 9.12 6.24 -15.90
N ILE A 161 9.09 4.97 -15.56
CA ILE A 161 8.00 4.06 -15.98
C ILE A 161 6.99 3.96 -14.85
N PHE A 162 6.08 4.94 -14.80
CA PHE A 162 4.86 4.86 -14.01
C PHE A 162 3.72 4.31 -14.85
N CYS A 163 2.96 3.38 -14.31
CA CYS A 163 1.85 2.77 -15.03
C CYS A 163 0.78 2.23 -14.09
N LEU A 164 -0.39 1.99 -14.67
CA LEU A 164 -1.36 1.10 -14.06
C LEU A 164 -0.95 -0.34 -14.38
N HIS A 165 -0.91 -1.19 -13.37
CA HIS A 165 -0.69 -2.63 -13.49
C HIS A 165 -2.00 -3.37 -13.25
N ARG A 166 -2.27 -4.41 -14.04
CA ARG A 166 -3.42 -5.31 -13.90
C ARG A 166 -2.99 -6.67 -13.36
N GLU A 167 -3.62 -7.08 -12.27
CA GLU A 167 -3.48 -8.42 -11.71
C GLU A 167 -4.85 -9.12 -11.75
N ASP A 168 -4.93 -10.19 -12.55
CA ASP A 168 -6.13 -11.01 -12.67
C ASP A 168 -6.05 -12.20 -11.70
N SER A 169 -7.03 -12.28 -10.80
CA SER A 169 -7.16 -13.37 -9.84
C SER A 169 -8.51 -14.08 -9.98
N PRO A 170 -8.66 -15.32 -9.46
CA PRO A 170 -9.96 -15.98 -9.41
C PRO A 170 -11.04 -15.19 -8.65
N PHE A 171 -10.64 -14.22 -7.82
CA PHE A 171 -11.53 -13.37 -7.03
C PHE A 171 -11.85 -12.03 -7.71
N GLY A 172 -11.31 -11.81 -8.91
CA GLY A 172 -11.50 -10.59 -9.71
C GLY A 172 -10.19 -9.93 -10.14
N THR A 173 -10.34 -8.86 -10.90
CA THR A 173 -9.23 -8.02 -11.40
C THR A 173 -8.95 -6.89 -10.42
N VAL A 174 -7.68 -6.74 -10.04
CA VAL A 174 -7.19 -5.64 -9.21
C VAL A 174 -6.15 -4.83 -9.96
N PHE A 175 -6.12 -3.52 -9.67
CA PHE A 175 -5.19 -2.59 -10.30
C PHE A 175 -4.32 -1.91 -9.25
N HIS A 176 -3.07 -1.64 -9.62
CA HIS A 176 -2.11 -0.93 -8.81
C HIS A 176 -1.37 0.11 -9.64
N ILE A 177 -1.09 1.28 -9.07
CA ILE A 177 -0.11 2.19 -9.66
C ILE A 177 1.28 1.66 -9.29
N ARG A 178 2.14 1.46 -10.30
CA ARG A 178 3.49 0.93 -10.13
C ARG A 178 4.53 1.83 -10.75
N HIS A 179 5.74 1.73 -10.20
CA HIS A 179 6.96 2.21 -10.82
C HIS A 179 7.87 1.03 -11.17
N TYR A 180 8.44 1.04 -12.37
CA TYR A 180 9.46 0.10 -12.82
C TYR A 180 10.79 0.82 -13.04
N THR A 181 11.85 0.32 -12.41
CA THR A 181 13.24 0.64 -12.76
C THR A 181 13.77 -0.47 -13.65
N VAL A 182 14.38 -0.11 -14.77
CA VAL A 182 14.96 -1.06 -15.74
C VAL A 182 16.47 -0.90 -15.85
N ASP A 183 17.16 -1.94 -16.31
CA ASP A 183 18.57 -1.89 -16.71
C ASP A 183 18.74 -1.39 -18.16
N GLU A 184 19.98 -1.32 -18.63
CA GLU A 184 20.33 -0.92 -20.01
C GLU A 184 19.73 -1.85 -21.08
N GLN A 185 19.36 -3.07 -20.72
CA GLN A 185 18.76 -4.06 -21.62
C GLN A 185 17.22 -4.00 -21.58
N GLY A 186 16.64 -3.11 -20.77
CA GLY A 186 15.20 -2.96 -20.60
C GLY A 186 14.57 -3.98 -19.64
N ASN A 187 15.38 -4.72 -18.89
CA ASN A 187 14.87 -5.68 -17.91
C ASN A 187 14.64 -5.01 -16.55
N VAL A 188 13.56 -5.38 -15.88
CA VAL A 188 13.19 -4.82 -14.59
C VAL A 188 14.22 -5.18 -13.52
N THR A 189 14.75 -4.17 -12.84
CA THR A 189 15.65 -4.32 -11.70
C THR A 189 14.93 -4.07 -10.38
N GLN A 190 13.99 -3.12 -10.36
CA GLN A 190 13.19 -2.77 -9.19
C GLN A 190 11.76 -2.47 -9.60
N VAL A 191 10.80 -2.85 -8.76
CA VAL A 191 9.39 -2.58 -8.98
C VAL A 191 8.70 -2.37 -7.65
N PHE A 192 7.87 -1.34 -7.56
CA PHE A 192 7.06 -1.12 -6.38
C PHE A 192 5.71 -0.51 -6.70
N SER A 193 4.73 -0.78 -5.83
CA SER A 193 3.39 -0.20 -5.90
C SER A 193 3.29 1.04 -5.02
N ILE A 194 2.40 1.95 -5.42
CA ILE A 194 2.18 3.24 -4.79
C ILE A 194 0.70 3.38 -4.43
N GLY A 195 0.40 3.93 -3.25
CA GLY A 195 -0.96 4.21 -2.82
C GLY A 195 -1.72 2.94 -2.46
N ARG A 196 -2.89 2.73 -3.05
CA ARG A 196 -3.80 1.63 -2.71
C ARG A 196 -4.10 0.70 -3.88
N GLU A 197 -4.64 -0.47 -3.56
CA GLU A 197 -5.22 -1.39 -4.53
C GLU A 197 -6.62 -0.90 -4.97
N TRP A 198 -6.91 -1.05 -6.26
CA TRP A 198 -8.18 -0.67 -6.88
C TRP A 198 -8.88 -1.90 -7.45
N SER A 199 -10.04 -2.25 -6.91
CA SER A 199 -10.75 -3.48 -7.32
C SER A 199 -11.79 -3.20 -8.39
N GLY A 200 -11.64 -3.85 -9.54
CA GLY A 200 -12.56 -3.76 -10.68
C GLY A 200 -12.43 -2.49 -11.52
N LYS A 201 -12.97 -2.53 -12.74
CA LYS A 201 -12.87 -1.45 -13.73
C LYS A 201 -13.41 -0.10 -13.21
N ILE A 202 -14.44 -0.14 -12.37
CA ILE A 202 -15.07 1.07 -11.82
C ILE A 202 -14.09 1.93 -11.01
N GLN A 203 -13.13 1.30 -10.32
CA GLN A 203 -12.16 2.01 -9.49
C GLN A 203 -10.97 2.54 -10.27
N VAL A 204 -10.83 2.21 -11.57
CA VAL A 204 -9.77 2.76 -12.42
C VAL A 204 -9.88 4.28 -12.50
N LYS A 205 -11.09 4.83 -12.60
CA LYS A 205 -11.32 6.27 -12.51
C LYS A 205 -10.66 6.89 -11.27
N MET A 206 -10.80 6.23 -10.12
CA MET A 206 -10.23 6.72 -8.87
C MET A 206 -8.70 6.64 -8.89
N ALA A 207 -8.13 5.57 -9.46
CA ALA A 207 -6.69 5.45 -9.67
C ALA A 207 -6.13 6.58 -10.55
N LEU A 208 -6.82 6.92 -11.63
CA LEU A 208 -6.42 8.02 -12.53
C LEU A 208 -6.51 9.39 -11.84
N ALA A 209 -7.56 9.61 -11.03
CA ALA A 209 -7.71 10.83 -10.25
C ALA A 209 -6.66 10.97 -9.13
N GLU A 210 -6.30 9.87 -8.49
CA GLU A 210 -5.20 9.78 -7.52
C GLU A 210 -3.85 10.10 -8.19
N TRP A 211 -3.60 9.51 -9.36
CA TRP A 211 -2.39 9.82 -10.13
C TRP A 211 -2.30 11.31 -10.47
N ASN A 212 -3.42 11.92 -10.92
CA ASN A 212 -3.48 13.35 -11.18
C ASN A 212 -3.18 14.20 -9.94
N TYR A 213 -3.61 13.75 -8.76
CA TYR A 213 -3.31 14.40 -7.49
C TYR A 213 -1.79 14.44 -7.24
N TRP A 214 -1.13 13.28 -7.31
CA TRP A 214 0.33 13.19 -7.13
C TRP A 214 1.10 13.94 -8.22
N ARG A 215 0.63 13.89 -9.47
CA ARG A 215 1.22 14.60 -10.59
C ARG A 215 1.11 16.11 -10.45
N LYS A 216 -0.05 16.63 -10.06
CA LYS A 216 -0.24 18.07 -9.80
C LYS A 216 0.65 18.53 -8.64
N TYR A 217 0.75 17.72 -7.58
CA TYR A 217 1.67 17.97 -6.47
C TYR A 217 3.14 18.09 -6.94
N MET A 218 3.65 17.07 -7.63
CA MET A 218 5.05 17.02 -8.07
C MET A 218 5.42 18.14 -9.06
N ASN A 219 4.49 18.51 -9.94
CA ASN A 219 4.77 19.49 -11.00
C ASN A 219 4.49 20.93 -10.57
N SER A 220 3.38 21.17 -9.89
CA SER A 220 2.86 22.52 -9.59
C SER A 220 2.90 22.87 -8.10
N GLY A 221 3.19 21.89 -7.24
CA GLY A 221 3.16 22.04 -5.79
C GLY A 221 1.78 21.82 -5.18
N PRO A 222 1.65 22.01 -3.85
CA PRO A 222 0.41 21.74 -3.11
C PRO A 222 -0.71 22.77 -3.35
N ASN A 223 -0.42 23.88 -4.03
CA ASN A 223 -1.40 24.93 -4.24
C ASN A 223 -2.55 24.46 -5.14
N GLY A 224 -3.79 24.70 -4.70
CA GLY A 224 -4.99 24.30 -5.44
C GLY A 224 -5.21 22.78 -5.53
N LEU A 225 -4.53 21.98 -4.71
CA LEU A 225 -4.93 20.59 -4.48
C LEU A 225 -6.14 20.55 -3.56
N PRO A 226 -7.12 19.66 -3.81
CA PRO A 226 -8.14 19.37 -2.81
C PRO A 226 -7.47 18.86 -1.52
N LYS A 227 -8.09 19.08 -0.37
CA LYS A 227 -7.62 18.46 0.89
C LYS A 227 -7.60 16.92 0.70
N PRO A 228 -6.60 16.19 1.23
CA PRO A 228 -6.65 14.74 1.28
C PRO A 228 -7.95 14.24 1.91
N MET A 229 -8.46 13.07 1.50
CA MET A 229 -9.67 12.50 2.10
C MET A 229 -9.47 12.23 3.60
N LEU A 230 -8.24 11.85 3.97
CA LEU A 230 -7.76 11.70 5.34
C LEU A 230 -6.24 11.72 5.36
N PHE A 231 -5.66 12.03 6.52
CA PHE A 231 -4.25 11.75 6.81
C PHE A 231 -4.15 10.48 7.64
N HIS A 232 -3.34 9.52 7.21
CA HIS A 232 -3.12 8.30 8.00
C HIS A 232 -2.26 8.61 9.22
N THR A 233 -2.56 7.95 10.34
CA THR A 233 -1.67 8.00 11.51
C THR A 233 -0.43 7.15 11.28
N GLN A 234 0.72 7.66 11.73
CA GLN A 234 1.97 6.90 11.81
C GLN A 234 2.02 6.04 13.08
N ASP A 235 1.27 6.45 14.11
CA ASP A 235 1.10 5.76 15.38
C ASP A 235 -0.35 5.28 15.54
N GLU A 236 -0.58 4.01 15.25
CA GLU A 236 -1.92 3.43 15.29
C GLU A 236 -2.37 3.13 16.73
N SER A 237 -3.45 3.79 17.16
CA SER A 237 -4.15 3.42 18.39
C SER A 237 -4.93 2.10 18.20
N PRO A 238 -5.34 1.41 19.29
CA PRO A 238 -6.23 0.26 19.19
C PRO A 238 -7.53 0.53 18.44
N ARG A 239 -8.05 1.77 18.55
CA ARG A 239 -9.23 2.23 17.80
C ARG A 239 -8.94 2.28 16.30
N GLU A 240 -7.78 2.80 15.89
CA GLU A 240 -7.39 2.85 14.48
C GLU A 240 -7.13 1.45 13.92
N ALA A 241 -6.46 0.55 14.66
CA ALA A 241 -6.26 -0.83 14.24
C ALA A 241 -7.59 -1.58 14.04
N PHE A 242 -8.58 -1.31 14.91
CA PHE A 242 -9.94 -1.82 14.76
C PHE A 242 -10.62 -1.27 13.51
N LEU A 243 -10.51 0.04 13.29
CA LEU A 243 -11.09 0.69 12.12
C LEU A 243 -10.48 0.15 10.83
N PHE A 244 -9.15 0.05 10.70
CA PHE A 244 -8.51 -0.59 9.53
C PHE A 244 -9.07 -1.98 9.25
N SER A 245 -9.21 -2.80 10.30
CA SER A 245 -9.75 -4.15 10.18
C SER A 245 -11.21 -4.15 9.76
N LEU A 246 -12.02 -3.21 10.25
CA LEU A 246 -13.42 -3.04 9.89
C LEU A 246 -13.60 -2.54 8.44
N TYR A 247 -12.76 -1.59 8.01
CA TYR A 247 -12.82 -0.99 6.66
C TYR A 247 -12.57 -2.02 5.56
N SER A 248 -11.71 -3.02 5.80
CA SER A 248 -11.48 -4.12 4.86
C SER A 248 -12.74 -4.93 4.53
N PHE A 249 -13.75 -4.94 5.42
CA PHE A 249 -15.02 -5.64 5.18
C PHE A 249 -16.12 -4.72 4.62
N GLY A 250 -15.78 -3.47 4.32
CA GLY A 250 -16.67 -2.47 3.74
C GLY A 250 -17.62 -1.85 4.76
N MET A 251 -17.47 -0.56 5.04
CA MET A 251 -18.40 0.16 5.93
C MET A 251 -19.85 0.20 5.41
N ARG A 252 -20.04 0.04 4.10
CA ARG A 252 -21.35 -0.01 3.45
C ARG A 252 -22.01 -1.40 3.54
N ALA A 253 -21.32 -2.40 4.09
CA ALA A 253 -21.93 -3.69 4.35
C ALA A 253 -23.06 -3.57 5.39
N PRO A 254 -24.17 -4.31 5.22
CA PRO A 254 -25.26 -4.32 6.19
C PRO A 254 -24.74 -4.59 7.61
N VAL A 255 -25.35 -3.95 8.62
CA VAL A 255 -24.94 -4.08 10.04
C VAL A 255 -24.85 -5.55 10.45
N PHE A 256 -25.81 -6.37 10.03
CA PHE A 256 -25.80 -7.81 10.29
C PHE A 256 -24.55 -8.53 9.76
N ILE A 257 -24.09 -8.21 8.54
CA ILE A 257 -22.87 -8.80 7.98
C ILE A 257 -21.65 -8.38 8.80
N ARG A 258 -21.58 -7.11 9.20
CA ARG A 258 -20.49 -6.62 10.06
C ARG A 258 -20.49 -7.36 11.40
N LEU A 259 -21.65 -7.53 12.04
CA LEU A 259 -21.81 -8.29 13.29
C LEU A 259 -21.39 -9.74 13.14
N LEU A 260 -21.79 -10.41 12.05
CA LEU A 260 -21.38 -11.79 11.76
C LEU A 260 -19.85 -11.91 11.60
N MET A 261 -19.22 -10.91 10.98
CA MET A 261 -17.76 -10.87 10.77
C MET A 261 -16.98 -10.34 11.98
N MET A 262 -17.64 -9.85 13.04
CA MET A 262 -16.97 -9.26 14.21
C MET A 262 -15.90 -10.14 14.84
N PRO A 263 -16.11 -11.45 15.07
CA PRO A 263 -15.06 -12.30 15.62
C PRO A 263 -13.77 -12.28 14.79
N MET A 264 -13.89 -12.32 13.46
CA MET A 264 -12.75 -12.21 12.55
C MET A 264 -12.13 -10.81 12.57
N ILE A 265 -12.95 -9.75 12.58
CA ILE A 265 -12.47 -8.36 12.67
C ILE A 265 -11.67 -8.14 13.96
N LEU A 266 -12.11 -8.71 15.08
CA LEU A 266 -11.40 -8.62 16.36
C LEU A 266 -10.07 -9.39 16.33
N ILE A 267 -10.03 -10.55 15.68
CA ILE A 267 -8.77 -11.29 15.45
C ILE A 267 -7.80 -10.43 14.62
N PHE A 268 -8.28 -9.85 13.50
CA PHE A 268 -7.45 -8.97 12.65
C PHE A 268 -6.94 -7.76 13.41
N THR A 269 -7.79 -7.17 14.25
CA THR A 269 -7.43 -6.04 15.12
C THR A 269 -6.31 -6.43 16.08
N ALA A 270 -6.47 -7.54 16.81
CA ALA A 270 -5.47 -8.01 17.77
C ALA A 270 -4.15 -8.36 17.08
N MET A 271 -4.20 -9.00 15.91
CA MET A 271 -3.02 -9.34 15.11
C MET A 271 -2.31 -8.09 14.59
N ARG A 272 -3.05 -7.10 14.08
CA ARG A 272 -2.48 -5.81 13.63
C ARG A 272 -1.83 -5.06 14.78
N MET A 273 -2.48 -5.01 15.95
CA MET A 273 -1.92 -4.42 17.16
C MET A 273 -0.62 -5.12 17.58
N LEU A 274 -0.60 -6.46 17.58
CA LEU A 274 0.60 -7.23 17.89
C LEU A 274 1.74 -6.90 16.91
N ALA A 275 1.47 -6.93 15.61
CA ALA A 275 2.45 -6.59 14.59
C ALA A 275 2.96 -5.15 14.70
N ASN A 276 2.09 -4.19 15.02
CA ASN A 276 2.50 -2.81 15.24
C ASN A 276 3.37 -2.68 16.50
N ALA A 277 3.05 -3.41 17.57
CA ALA A 277 3.86 -3.40 18.79
C ALA A 277 5.26 -4.01 18.59
N THR A 278 5.38 -5.02 17.72
CA THR A 278 6.65 -5.72 17.47
C THR A 278 7.48 -5.10 16.32
N CYS A 279 6.83 -4.37 15.42
CA CYS A 279 7.49 -3.60 14.36
C CYS A 279 8.02 -2.25 14.86
N ARG A 280 8.90 -1.66 14.05
CA ARG A 280 9.56 -0.36 14.28
C ARG A 280 9.06 0.69 13.28
N ASP A 281 9.07 1.96 13.64
CA ASP A 281 8.81 3.05 12.68
C ASP A 281 9.90 3.10 11.60
N PRO A 282 9.60 3.53 10.37
CA PRO A 282 10.62 3.75 9.34
C PRO A 282 11.59 4.89 9.72
N ILE A 283 12.88 4.76 9.37
CA ILE A 283 13.86 5.84 9.48
C ILE A 283 14.41 6.17 8.10
N TRP A 284 14.35 7.44 7.74
CA TRP A 284 14.97 7.95 6.53
C TRP A 284 16.49 8.00 6.67
N PRO A 285 17.25 7.65 5.61
CA PRO A 285 18.68 7.95 5.55
C PRO A 285 18.94 9.45 5.70
N LYS A 286 20.06 9.81 6.32
CA LYS A 286 20.42 11.21 6.60
C LYS A 286 20.46 12.08 5.34
N SER A 287 20.93 11.51 4.22
CA SER A 287 20.95 12.20 2.92
C SER A 287 19.57 12.65 2.44
N ILE A 288 18.51 11.90 2.79
CA ILE A 288 17.13 12.22 2.44
C ILE A 288 16.55 13.18 3.48
N GLU A 289 16.88 13.01 4.77
CA GLU A 289 16.46 13.95 5.81
C GLU A 289 16.99 15.36 5.56
N GLU A 290 18.25 15.50 5.14
CA GLU A 290 18.91 16.79 4.88
C GLU A 290 18.26 17.57 3.73
N ILE A 291 17.73 16.88 2.71
CA ILE A 291 16.98 17.54 1.61
C ILE A 291 15.49 17.74 1.95
N SER A 292 14.96 17.00 2.93
CA SER A 292 13.54 17.02 3.30
C SER A 292 13.23 18.04 4.41
N VAL A 293 14.02 19.11 4.52
CA VAL A 293 13.81 20.13 5.55
C VAL A 293 12.63 21.03 5.16
N VAL A 294 11.58 21.02 5.98
CA VAL A 294 10.38 21.85 5.77
C VAL A 294 10.50 23.13 6.57
N ALA A 295 10.18 24.27 5.96
CA ALA A 295 10.15 25.55 6.65
C ALA A 295 9.09 25.53 7.77
N SER A 296 9.44 26.02 8.96
CA SER A 296 8.53 26.00 10.12
C SER A 296 7.22 26.77 9.92
N ASN A 297 7.19 27.68 8.95
CA ASN A 297 6.03 28.48 8.58
C ASN A 297 5.43 28.09 7.21
N ASP A 298 5.73 26.89 6.70
CA ASP A 298 5.16 26.40 5.44
C ASP A 298 3.62 26.37 5.54
N PRO A 299 2.90 27.14 4.69
CA PRO A 299 1.45 27.23 4.78
C PRO A 299 0.73 25.92 4.42
N TYR A 300 1.41 25.03 3.70
CA TYR A 300 0.88 23.76 3.22
C TYR A 300 1.27 22.57 4.10
N ALA A 301 2.07 22.76 5.16
CA ALA A 301 2.45 21.69 6.06
C ALA A 301 1.23 21.12 6.78
N GLU A 302 0.88 19.88 6.42
CA GLU A 302 -0.23 19.10 6.95
C GLU A 302 0.22 17.66 7.22
N PRO A 303 -0.30 17.03 8.30
CA PRO A 303 -1.31 17.55 9.22
C PRO A 303 -0.75 18.61 10.19
N ARG A 304 -1.43 19.75 10.30
CA ARG A 304 -1.15 20.79 11.32
C ARG A 304 -1.97 20.55 12.59
N ALA A 305 -1.67 21.29 13.66
CA ALA A 305 -2.50 21.25 14.87
C ALA A 305 -3.98 21.55 14.54
N GLY A 306 -4.87 20.64 14.92
CA GLY A 306 -6.31 20.71 14.62
C GLY A 306 -6.74 19.98 13.34
N THR A 307 -5.82 19.56 12.47
CA THR A 307 -6.14 18.66 11.35
C THR A 307 -6.37 17.25 11.90
N PRO A 308 -7.51 16.60 11.60
CA PRO A 308 -7.77 15.25 12.05
C PRO A 308 -6.80 14.26 11.39
N VAL A 309 -6.32 13.27 12.15
CA VAL A 309 -5.40 12.23 11.71
C VAL A 309 -5.96 10.86 12.10
N GLY A 310 -5.90 9.90 11.19
CA GLY A 310 -6.56 8.60 11.33
C GLY A 310 -8.04 8.66 10.95
N TRP A 311 -8.62 7.48 10.74
CA TRP A 311 -10.00 7.34 10.30
C TRP A 311 -10.99 7.83 11.35
N GLY A 312 -10.75 7.48 12.61
CA GLY A 312 -11.67 7.76 13.70
C GLY A 312 -11.89 9.25 13.91
N ASP A 313 -10.83 10.04 13.85
CA ASP A 313 -10.91 11.49 14.07
C ASP A 313 -11.37 12.21 12.81
N THR A 314 -10.97 11.74 11.62
CA THR A 314 -11.42 12.31 10.35
C THR A 314 -12.93 12.16 10.16
N VAL A 315 -13.48 10.97 10.41
CA VAL A 315 -14.94 10.74 10.29
C VAL A 315 -15.72 11.61 11.27
N LEU A 316 -15.24 11.75 12.51
CA LEU A 316 -15.89 12.61 13.50
C LEU A 316 -15.80 14.09 13.11
N ALA A 317 -14.67 14.55 12.58
CA ALA A 317 -14.51 15.92 12.09
C ALA A 317 -15.42 16.20 10.87
N GLN A 318 -15.57 15.24 9.96
CA GLN A 318 -16.51 15.33 8.84
C GLN A 318 -17.96 15.44 9.32
N GLN A 319 -18.35 14.65 10.33
CA GLN A 319 -19.69 14.73 10.93
C GLN A 319 -19.97 16.09 11.59
N ARG A 320 -18.93 16.72 12.15
CA ARG A 320 -19.02 18.08 12.72
C ARG A 320 -18.94 19.19 11.67
N GLY A 321 -18.63 18.86 10.41
CA GLY A 321 -18.40 19.86 9.35
C GLY A 321 -17.05 20.58 9.44
N GLU A 322 -16.11 20.06 10.24
CA GLU A 322 -14.77 20.62 10.46
C GLU A 322 -13.75 20.14 9.40
N TYR A 323 -14.07 19.06 8.68
CA TYR A 323 -13.24 18.51 7.63
C TYR A 323 -14.09 18.20 6.38
N PRO A 324 -13.60 18.46 5.15
CA PRO A 324 -14.37 18.21 3.95
C PRO A 324 -14.68 16.71 3.77
N ASN A 325 -15.84 16.44 3.17
CA ASN A 325 -16.26 15.10 2.79
C ASN A 325 -16.13 14.96 1.27
N ASP A 326 -15.36 13.97 0.82
CA ASP A 326 -15.08 13.70 -0.60
C ASP A 326 -14.55 14.91 -1.40
N PRO A 327 -13.49 15.61 -0.91
CA PRO A 327 -12.93 16.77 -1.59
C PRO A 327 -12.33 16.38 -2.96
N LYS A 328 -12.75 17.08 -4.02
CA LYS A 328 -12.27 16.86 -5.39
C LYS A 328 -12.13 18.16 -6.15
N ALA A 329 -11.23 18.17 -7.13
CA ALA A 329 -11.06 19.24 -8.10
C ALA A 329 -11.13 18.67 -9.52
N GLN A 330 -11.35 19.55 -10.51
CA GLN A 330 -11.27 19.20 -11.92
C GLN A 330 -9.92 19.64 -12.49
N VAL A 331 -9.46 18.94 -13.50
CA VAL A 331 -8.33 19.36 -14.33
C VAL A 331 -8.72 20.60 -15.13
N GLU A 332 -7.89 21.64 -15.04
CA GLU A 332 -8.08 22.86 -15.82
C GLU A 332 -7.93 22.59 -17.31
N ASN A 333 -8.84 23.13 -18.12
CA ASN A 333 -8.86 22.98 -19.58
C ASN A 333 -8.94 21.51 -20.06
N TRP A 334 -9.62 20.63 -19.32
CA TRP A 334 -9.89 19.27 -19.79
C TRP A 334 -10.78 19.30 -21.04
N THR A 335 -10.22 18.88 -22.17
CA THR A 335 -10.90 18.89 -23.48
C THR A 335 -11.51 17.54 -23.87
N SER A 336 -11.13 16.48 -23.17
CA SER A 336 -11.60 15.12 -23.40
C SER A 336 -12.97 14.88 -22.74
N ARG A 337 -13.43 13.63 -22.70
CA ARG A 337 -14.72 13.24 -22.14
C ARG A 337 -14.86 13.71 -20.69
N ALA A 338 -15.91 14.50 -20.42
CA ALA A 338 -16.17 15.05 -19.09
C ALA A 338 -16.61 13.98 -18.07
N ASP A 339 -17.21 12.88 -18.55
CA ASP A 339 -17.53 11.74 -17.68
C ASP A 339 -16.27 10.90 -17.42
N GLY A 340 -15.68 11.08 -16.24
CA GLY A 340 -14.50 10.34 -15.82
C GLY A 340 -14.69 8.82 -15.75
N MET A 341 -15.92 8.31 -15.62
CA MET A 341 -16.16 6.86 -15.63
C MET A 341 -16.02 6.32 -17.04
N ALA A 342 -16.74 6.94 -17.98
CA ALA A 342 -16.68 6.54 -19.37
C ALA A 342 -15.29 6.81 -19.98
N TYR A 343 -14.60 7.86 -19.54
CA TYR A 343 -13.19 8.09 -19.89
C TYR A 343 -12.30 6.94 -19.40
N ALA A 344 -12.41 6.57 -18.13
CA ALA A 344 -11.58 5.51 -17.55
C ALA A 344 -11.80 4.15 -18.21
N GLU A 345 -13.05 3.84 -18.61
CA GLU A 345 -13.34 2.61 -19.36
C GLU A 345 -12.66 2.62 -20.74
N THR A 346 -12.74 3.72 -21.48
CA THR A 346 -12.07 3.83 -22.79
C THR A 346 -10.55 3.82 -22.64
N TRP A 347 -10.00 4.55 -21.67
CA TRP A 347 -8.57 4.57 -21.37
C TRP A 347 -8.03 3.18 -20.96
N LEU A 348 -8.84 2.37 -20.28
CA LEU A 348 -8.45 1.01 -19.89
C LEU A 348 -8.43 0.01 -21.05
N ASP A 349 -9.22 0.26 -22.10
CA ASP A 349 -9.25 -0.58 -23.28
C ASP A 349 -8.15 -0.16 -24.27
N ASP A 350 -7.94 1.16 -24.45
CA ASP A 350 -6.85 1.72 -25.24
C ASP A 350 -6.40 3.11 -24.69
N PRO A 351 -5.28 3.16 -23.94
CA PRO A 351 -4.72 4.42 -23.44
C PRO A 351 -4.26 5.40 -24.53
N ALA A 352 -4.00 4.90 -25.74
CA ALA A 352 -3.53 5.68 -26.88
C ALA A 352 -4.66 6.15 -27.81
N ALA A 353 -5.89 5.68 -27.58
CA ALA A 353 -7.04 6.22 -28.26
C ALA A 353 -7.14 7.72 -27.95
N GLU A 354 -7.15 8.56 -28.99
CA GLU A 354 -7.46 9.97 -28.83
C GLU A 354 -8.89 10.09 -28.27
N ILE A 355 -9.03 10.48 -27.00
CA ILE A 355 -10.32 10.75 -26.34
C ILE A 355 -10.49 12.25 -26.15
#